data_AF-A0A670Z541-F1
#
_entry.id   AF-A0A670Z541-F1
#
_cell.length_a   1.000
_cell.length_b   1.000
_cell.length_c   1.000
_cell.angle_alpha   90.00
_cell.angle_beta   90.00
_cell.angle_gamma   90.00
#
_symmetry.space_group_name_H-M   'P 1'
#
loop_
_entity.id
_entity.type
_entity.pdbx_description
1 polymer ?
#
loop_
_entity_poly.entity_id
_entity_poly.type
_entity_poly.pdbx_seq_one_letter_code
_entity_poly.pdbx_strand_id
1 'polypeptide(L)'
;MKQRQLKKWIKNIGRPNFAPSYDDVVCSEHFRKTDFWGRLASGRRNLKPGAVPTIFNASGRSKRLNTAKVLFFFASARPPLPPRKILEKSGPSFDI
;
A
#
# COMPACT_ATOMS: atom_id res chain seq x y z
N MET A 1 -9.84 29.26 5.84
CA MET A 1 -8.62 28.80 6.55
C MET A 1 -7.84 27.65 5.88
N LYS A 2 -8.46 26.80 5.01
CA LYS A 2 -7.79 25.63 4.37
C LYS A 2 -6.65 25.96 3.38
N GLN A 3 -6.73 27.06 2.63
CA GLN A 3 -5.78 27.36 1.55
C GLN A 3 -4.32 27.51 2.01
N ARG A 4 -4.09 28.02 3.23
CA ARG A 4 -2.72 28.17 3.77
C ARG A 4 -2.07 26.84 4.11
N GLN A 5 -2.87 25.84 4.45
CA GLN A 5 -2.38 24.51 4.82
C GLN A 5 -1.90 23.74 3.60
N LEU A 6 -2.67 23.78 2.52
CA LEU A 6 -2.32 23.12 1.25
C LEU A 6 -0.99 23.64 0.70
N LYS A 7 -0.77 24.97 0.74
CA LYS A 7 0.51 25.56 0.33
C LYS A 7 1.71 24.99 1.09
N LYS A 8 1.57 24.77 2.41
CA LYS A 8 2.62 24.15 3.23
C LYS A 8 2.83 22.68 2.88
N TRP A 9 1.76 21.95 2.59
CA TRP A 9 1.83 20.55 2.18
C TRP A 9 2.58 20.40 0.86
N ILE A 10 2.21 21.18 -0.17
CA ILE A 10 2.89 21.19 -1.48
C ILE A 10 4.39 21.48 -1.29
N LYS A 11 4.73 22.49 -0.48
CA LYS A 11 6.13 22.84 -0.19
C LYS A 11 6.90 21.68 0.44
N ASN A 12 6.30 20.97 1.40
CA ASN A 12 6.99 19.88 2.10
C ASN A 12 7.08 18.60 1.26
N ILE A 13 6.06 18.31 0.43
CA ILE A 13 6.08 17.17 -0.51
C ILE A 13 7.26 17.29 -1.48
N GLY A 14 7.64 18.51 -1.85
CA GLY A 14 8.88 18.77 -2.60
C GLY A 14 8.90 18.19 -4.02
N ARG A 15 7.72 17.86 -4.59
CA ARG A 15 7.60 17.37 -5.96
C ARG A 15 7.47 18.57 -6.93
N PRO A 16 8.35 18.70 -7.94
CA PRO A 16 8.20 19.74 -8.95
C PRO A 16 6.94 19.50 -9.78
N ASN A 17 6.26 20.58 -10.19
CA ASN A 17 5.04 20.55 -11.00
C ASN A 17 3.87 19.72 -10.40
N PHE A 18 3.85 19.54 -9.08
CA PHE A 18 2.76 18.84 -8.42
C PHE A 18 1.55 19.77 -8.22
N ALA A 19 0.46 19.49 -8.93
CA ALA A 19 -0.83 20.14 -8.78
C ALA A 19 -1.80 19.18 -8.08
N PRO A 20 -2.07 19.34 -6.77
CA PRO A 20 -2.93 18.43 -6.05
C PRO A 20 -4.38 18.49 -6.55
N SER A 21 -4.93 17.33 -6.87
CA SER A 21 -6.33 17.09 -7.19
C SER A 21 -7.11 16.63 -5.96
N TYR A 22 -8.43 16.43 -6.11
CA TYR A 22 -9.31 15.93 -5.06
C TYR A 22 -8.95 14.50 -4.62
N ASP A 23 -8.52 13.66 -5.56
CA ASP A 23 -8.20 12.25 -5.32
C ASP A 23 -6.78 12.03 -4.78
N ASP A 24 -5.97 13.09 -4.72
CA ASP A 24 -4.62 13.00 -4.19
C ASP A 24 -4.63 12.82 -2.68
N VAL A 25 -4.08 11.70 -2.24
CA VAL A 25 -3.98 11.32 -0.83
C VAL A 25 -2.53 11.29 -0.36
N VAL A 26 -2.33 11.67 0.91
CA VAL A 26 -1.03 11.53 1.58
C VAL A 26 -1.14 10.46 2.65
N CYS A 27 -0.27 9.45 2.57
CA CYS A 27 -0.22 8.37 3.55
C CYS A 27 0.09 8.90 4.96
N SER A 28 -0.50 8.26 5.98
CA SER A 28 -0.33 8.67 7.39
C SER A 28 1.13 8.65 7.90
N GLU A 29 2.02 7.90 7.25
CA GLU A 29 3.44 7.81 7.56
C GLU A 29 4.20 9.13 7.35
N HIS A 30 3.69 10.02 6.50
CA HIS A 30 4.29 11.32 6.25
C HIS A 30 4.05 12.35 7.37
N PHE A 31 3.25 11.98 8.38
CA PHE A 31 2.90 12.79 9.54
C PHE A 31 3.47 12.22 10.82
N ARG A 32 3.79 13.07 11.79
CA ARG A 32 4.24 12.60 13.11
C ARG A 32 3.05 12.02 13.85
N LYS A 33 3.31 11.03 14.72
CA LYS A 33 2.26 10.43 15.56
C LYS A 33 1.53 11.48 16.43
N THR A 34 2.23 12.57 16.80
CA THR A 34 1.71 13.71 17.57
C THR A 34 0.74 14.61 16.82
N ASP A 35 0.76 14.55 15.48
CA ASP A 35 -0.05 15.42 14.61
C ASP A 35 -1.48 14.91 14.45
N PHE A 36 -1.75 13.69 14.90
CA PHE A 36 -3.08 13.12 14.97
C PHE A 36 -3.75 13.49 16.29
N TRP A 37 -5.08 13.58 16.27
CA TRP A 37 -5.87 13.52 17.49
C TRP A 37 -5.66 12.18 18.19
N GLY A 38 -5.81 12.18 19.52
CA GLY A 38 -5.76 10.95 20.32
C GLY A 38 -6.76 9.90 19.81
N ARG A 39 -6.59 8.65 20.25
CA ARG A 39 -7.44 7.54 19.80
C ARG A 39 -8.89 7.84 20.20
N LEU A 40 -9.69 8.25 19.21
CA LEU A 40 -11.11 8.50 19.42
C LEU A 40 -11.83 7.14 19.53
N ALA A 41 -12.95 7.09 20.24
CA ALA A 41 -13.74 5.85 20.42
C ALA A 41 -14.12 5.18 19.08
N SER A 42 -14.19 5.95 17.98
CA SER A 42 -14.43 5.47 16.61
C SER A 42 -13.26 4.68 16.00
N GLY A 43 -12.07 4.67 16.60
CA GLY A 43 -10.87 4.02 16.06
C GLY A 43 -10.21 4.76 14.88
N ARG A 44 -10.86 5.79 14.34
CA ARG A 44 -10.31 6.67 13.31
C ARG A 44 -9.28 7.64 13.90
N ARG A 45 -8.20 7.87 13.15
CA ARG A 45 -7.16 8.85 13.48
C ARG A 45 -7.24 10.00 12.48
N ASN A 46 -7.67 11.16 12.97
CA ASN A 46 -7.76 12.38 12.15
C ASN A 46 -6.59 13.30 12.46
N LEU A 47 -6.14 14.05 11.45
CA LEU A 47 -5.11 15.07 11.63
C LEU A 47 -5.65 16.26 12.42
N LYS A 48 -4.79 16.84 13.26
CA LYS A 48 -5.05 18.11 13.93
C LYS A 48 -5.09 19.25 12.91
N PRO A 49 -5.86 20.32 13.17
CA PRO A 49 -5.77 21.55 12.38
C PRO A 49 -4.33 22.04 12.33
N GLY A 50 -3.81 22.31 11.13
CA GLY A 50 -2.44 22.80 10.96
C GLY A 50 -1.36 21.72 10.84
N ALA A 51 -1.69 20.43 11.00
CA ALA A 51 -0.76 19.32 10.78
C ALA A 51 -0.23 19.30 9.34
N VAL A 52 1.10 19.36 9.18
CA VAL A 52 1.79 19.34 7.88
C VAL A 52 2.60 18.05 7.72
N PRO A 53 2.63 17.44 6.53
CA PRO A 53 3.48 16.29 6.30
C PRO A 53 4.92 16.78 6.33
N THR A 54 5.74 16.19 7.19
CA THR A 54 7.13 16.61 7.44
C THR A 54 8.11 15.48 7.21
N ILE A 55 7.62 14.25 7.15
CA ILE A 55 8.42 13.06 6.99
C ILE A 55 8.42 12.73 5.50
N PHE A 56 9.39 13.28 4.77
CA PHE A 56 9.72 12.87 3.40
C PHE A 56 11.17 12.42 3.41
N ASN A 57 11.42 11.14 3.10
CA ASN A 57 12.78 10.63 3.02
C ASN A 57 13.41 11.18 1.73
N ALA A 58 14.15 12.28 1.83
CA ALA A 58 14.84 12.91 0.71
C ALA A 58 16.05 12.09 0.20
N SER A 59 16.26 10.88 0.73
CA SER A 59 17.32 9.98 0.29
C SER A 59 16.90 9.27 -0.99
N GLY A 60 17.34 9.84 -2.11
CA GLY A 60 17.27 9.20 -3.43
C GLY A 60 17.75 7.75 -3.39
N ARG A 61 17.00 6.89 -4.09
CA ARG A 61 17.17 5.42 -4.14
C ARG A 61 17.02 4.75 -2.77
N SER A 62 15.83 4.20 -2.54
CA SER A 62 15.73 2.99 -1.72
C SER A 62 16.48 1.88 -2.45
N LYS A 63 17.78 1.71 -2.18
CA LYS A 63 18.39 0.40 -2.38
C LYS A 63 17.65 -0.51 -1.42
N ARG A 64 16.85 -1.42 -1.96
CA ARG A 64 16.37 -2.60 -1.24
C ARG A 64 17.56 -3.22 -0.51
N LEU A 65 17.69 -2.96 0.79
CA LEU A 65 18.60 -3.72 1.64
C LEU A 65 17.86 -5.01 1.98
N ASN A 66 18.15 -6.05 1.19
CA ASN A 66 17.81 -7.43 1.51
C ASN A 66 18.66 -7.85 2.73
N THR A 67 18.25 -7.47 3.94
CA THR A 67 18.91 -7.95 5.17
C THR A 67 18.14 -9.15 5.71
N ALA A 68 18.56 -10.32 5.23
CA ALA A 68 18.52 -11.63 5.88
C ALA A 68 17.64 -11.75 7.15
N LYS A 69 16.32 -11.84 6.95
CA LYS A 69 15.39 -12.49 7.89
C LYS A 69 14.63 -13.65 7.24
N VAL A 70 15.13 -14.12 6.09
CA VAL A 70 14.62 -15.30 5.32
C VAL A 70 15.22 -16.61 5.86
N LEU A 71 15.48 -16.66 7.16
CA LEU A 71 15.70 -17.87 7.94
C LEU A 71 14.84 -17.58 9.16
N PHE A 72 13.64 -18.10 9.36
CA PHE A 72 13.16 -19.48 9.41
C PHE A 72 11.62 -19.36 9.22
N PHE A 73 10.90 -20.14 8.40
CA PHE A 73 10.40 -21.47 8.72
C PHE A 73 9.66 -22.04 7.49
N PHE A 74 10.20 -23.13 6.95
CA PHE A 74 9.60 -24.22 6.16
C PHE A 74 8.65 -23.95 4.98
N ALA A 75 9.13 -24.43 3.83
CA ALA A 75 8.43 -24.64 2.58
C ALA A 75 7.13 -25.45 2.72
N SER A 76 6.06 -24.96 2.08
CA SER A 76 4.89 -25.76 1.70
C SER A 76 4.31 -25.27 0.36
N ALA A 77 5.18 -24.92 -0.59
CA ALA A 77 4.74 -24.71 -1.97
C ALA A 77 4.43 -26.09 -2.57
N ARG A 78 3.15 -26.46 -2.65
CA ARG A 78 2.74 -27.64 -3.45
C ARG A 78 3.13 -27.37 -4.91
N PRO A 79 3.88 -28.26 -5.58
CA PRO A 79 4.21 -28.07 -6.99
C PRO A 79 2.92 -28.08 -7.83
N PRO A 80 2.86 -27.32 -8.94
CA PRO A 80 1.71 -27.30 -9.82
C PRO A 80 1.48 -28.69 -10.43
N LEU A 81 0.22 -29.13 -10.46
CA LEU A 81 -0.17 -30.41 -11.05
C LEU A 81 0.04 -30.38 -12.58
N PRO A 82 0.44 -31.50 -13.20
CA PRO A 82 0.51 -31.59 -14.65
C PRO A 82 -0.88 -31.56 -15.29
N PRO A 83 -1.02 -31.06 -16.53
CA PRO A 83 -2.30 -31.05 -17.23
C PRO A 83 -2.76 -32.48 -17.52
N ARG A 84 -3.99 -32.85 -17.09
CA ARG A 84 -4.58 -34.15 -17.43
C ARG A 84 -4.94 -34.18 -18.92
N LYS A 85 -4.40 -35.17 -19.63
CA LYS A 85 -4.70 -35.49 -21.02
C LYS A 85 -6.19 -35.79 -21.19
N ILE A 86 -6.79 -35.29 -22.28
CA ILE A 86 -8.13 -35.63 -22.74
C ILE A 86 -8.14 -37.13 -23.02
N LEU A 87 -8.88 -37.90 -22.22
CA LEU A 87 -9.12 -39.32 -22.47
C LEU A 87 -10.26 -39.41 -23.48
N GLU A 88 -9.90 -39.54 -24.76
CA GLU A 88 -10.80 -40.10 -25.75
C GLU A 88 -11.15 -41.54 -25.34
N LYS A 89 -12.44 -41.86 -25.28
CA LYS A 89 -13.10 -42.91 -26.08
C LYS A 89 -14.40 -43.43 -25.45
N SER A 90 -15.34 -43.67 -26.36
CA SER A 90 -16.38 -44.71 -26.41
C SER A 90 -17.52 -44.67 -25.38
N GLY A 91 -18.75 -44.71 -25.92
CA GLY A 91 -20.03 -44.72 -25.22
C GLY A 91 -20.31 -45.97 -24.34
N PRO A 92 -21.58 -46.21 -23.99
CA PRO A 92 -22.44 -46.91 -24.94
C PRO A 92 -23.85 -46.33 -25.11
N SER A 93 -24.44 -46.72 -26.24
CA SER A 93 -25.87 -46.63 -26.57
C SER A 93 -26.73 -47.27 -25.49
N PHE A 94 -27.89 -46.68 -25.20
CA PHE A 94 -29.06 -47.43 -24.78
C PHE A 94 -30.32 -46.81 -25.38
N ASP A 95 -30.85 -47.54 -26.36
CA ASP A 95 -32.22 -47.50 -26.85
C ASP A 95 -33.21 -47.92 -25.75
N ILE A 96 -34.32 -47.19 -25.62
CA ILE A 96 -35.73 -47.64 -25.70
C ILE A 96 -36.66 -46.47 -25.39
#